data_AF-A0AAD8KDZ9-F1
#
_entry.id   AF-A0AAD8KDZ9-F1
#
_cell.length_a   1.000
_cell.length_b   1.000
_cell.length_c   1.000
_cell.angle_alpha   90.00
_cell.angle_beta   90.00
_cell.angle_gamma   90.00
#
_symmetry.space_group_name_H-M   'P 1'
#
loop_
_entity.id
_entity.type
_entity.pdbx_description
1 polymer ?
#
loop_
_entity_poly.entity_id
_entity_poly.type
_entity_poly.pdbx_seq_one_letter_code
_entity_poly.pdbx_strand_id
1 'polypeptide(L)'
;MYFSWTWLFWPWYIAVGLAVYGIYGYSKHIKDDASVVEQLAIVTAAFKWLTLVPPGYAHGFLEGWPFVFCFVYHYFFFMNVSIRKRLYGDFYVGEHDPKWDIATPIWQLLLFCVGMMVGHWFAAFEVPQLHLISGGWRNLGFWGLIISIVFLHYHSTLYLAKYSEKVVVPTVVVQFGPYRWIRHLLYASTRLLFLTYFIALHEPLSSLLLLQFA
;
A
#
# COMPACT_ATOMS: atom_id res chain seq x y z
N MET A 1 -9.21 -26.86 0.38
CA MET A 1 -9.85 -26.13 -0.73
C MET A 1 -8.87 -25.08 -1.22
N TYR A 2 -8.39 -25.22 -2.46
CA TYR A 2 -7.52 -24.24 -3.13
C TYR A 2 -8.35 -22.97 -3.44
N PHE A 3 -7.76 -21.79 -3.26
CA PHE A 3 -8.42 -20.52 -3.57
C PHE A 3 -8.33 -20.22 -5.08
N SER A 4 -8.80 -21.15 -5.89
CA SER A 4 -8.82 -21.07 -7.36
C SER A 4 -10.14 -20.43 -7.79
N TRP A 5 -10.26 -19.11 -7.64
CA TRP A 5 -11.43 -18.39 -8.17
C TRP A 5 -11.20 -17.86 -9.58
N THR A 6 -9.95 -17.72 -9.99
CA THR A 6 -9.60 -17.07 -11.24
C THR A 6 -8.31 -17.69 -11.75
N TRP A 7 -8.37 -18.78 -12.52
CA TRP A 7 -7.29 -19.08 -13.46
C TRP A 7 -7.33 -18.02 -14.56
N LEU A 8 -7.06 -16.76 -14.17
CA LEU A 8 -7.01 -15.65 -15.08
C LEU A 8 -5.63 -15.73 -15.71
N PHE A 9 -5.59 -16.17 -16.97
CA PHE A 9 -4.43 -15.90 -17.81
C PHE A 9 -4.08 -14.42 -17.66
N TRP A 10 -2.83 -14.17 -17.30
CA TRP A 10 -2.38 -12.83 -16.95
C TRP A 10 -2.64 -11.87 -18.13
N PRO A 11 -3.55 -10.89 -17.99
CA PRO A 11 -3.97 -10.06 -19.12
C PRO A 11 -2.97 -8.91 -19.30
N TRP A 12 -1.83 -9.21 -19.89
CA TRP A 12 -0.72 -8.27 -20.02
C TRP A 12 -1.13 -6.96 -20.71
N TYR A 13 -1.99 -7.02 -21.72
CA TYR A 13 -2.51 -5.83 -22.41
C TYR A 13 -3.25 -4.88 -21.47
N ILE A 14 -4.04 -5.43 -20.53
CA ILE A 14 -4.79 -4.63 -19.54
C ILE A 14 -3.81 -3.99 -18.55
N ALA A 15 -2.79 -4.72 -18.11
CA ALA A 15 -1.79 -4.20 -17.19
C ALA A 15 -0.98 -3.05 -17.81
N VAL A 16 -0.56 -3.19 -19.07
CA VAL A 16 0.14 -2.15 -19.83
C VAL A 16 -0.77 -0.95 -20.08
N GLY A 17 -2.00 -1.16 -20.55
CA GLY A 17 -2.97 -0.08 -20.76
C GLY A 17 -3.24 0.72 -19.50
N LEU A 18 -3.36 0.04 -18.35
CA LEU A 18 -3.53 0.69 -17.06
C LEU A 18 -2.27 1.47 -16.61
N ALA A 19 -1.07 0.95 -16.88
CA ALA A 19 0.17 1.70 -16.62
C ALA A 19 0.24 2.99 -17.44
N VAL A 20 -0.05 2.90 -18.75
CA VAL A 20 -0.06 4.08 -19.63
C VAL A 20 -1.08 5.10 -19.14
N TYR A 21 -2.30 4.65 -18.78
CA TYR A 21 -3.33 5.53 -18.26
C TYR A 21 -2.95 6.14 -16.90
N GLY A 22 -2.30 5.36 -16.02
CA GLY A 22 -1.76 5.86 -14.75
C GLY A 22 -0.67 6.92 -14.94
N ILE A 23 0.26 6.71 -15.86
CA ILE A 23 1.32 7.70 -16.19
C ILE A 23 0.71 8.97 -16.80
N TYR A 24 -0.30 8.81 -17.66
CA TYR A 24 -1.05 9.94 -18.20
C TYR A 24 -1.74 10.75 -17.10
N GLY A 25 -2.45 10.07 -16.18
CA GLY A 25 -3.07 10.70 -15.02
C GLY A 25 -2.04 11.39 -14.12
N TYR A 26 -0.88 10.77 -13.91
CA TYR A 26 0.22 11.37 -13.14
C TYR A 26 0.77 12.64 -13.78
N SER A 27 0.92 12.63 -15.11
CA SER A 27 1.38 13.80 -15.87
C SER A 27 0.41 14.99 -15.76
N LYS A 28 -0.90 14.72 -15.65
CA LYS A 28 -1.91 15.74 -15.32
C LYS A 28 -1.90 16.14 -13.85
N HIS A 29 -1.66 15.18 -12.96
CA HIS A 29 -1.65 15.44 -11.52
C HIS A 29 -0.53 16.41 -11.13
N ILE A 30 0.65 16.30 -11.75
CA ILE A 30 1.75 17.26 -11.57
C ILE A 30 1.36 18.69 -11.99
N LYS A 31 0.39 18.84 -12.90
CA LYS A 31 -0.11 20.14 -13.38
C LYS A 31 -1.38 20.60 -12.65
N ASP A 32 -1.75 19.92 -11.56
CA ASP A 32 -2.99 20.16 -10.79
C ASP A 32 -4.29 20.03 -11.61
N ASP A 33 -4.27 19.28 -12.71
CA ASP A 33 -5.39 19.12 -13.66
C ASP A 33 -5.95 17.67 -13.69
N ALA A 34 -5.56 16.83 -12.73
CA ALA A 34 -6.02 15.45 -12.68
C ALA A 34 -7.39 15.31 -12.01
N SER A 35 -8.33 14.71 -12.73
CA SER A 35 -9.63 14.28 -12.21
C SER A 35 -9.49 13.17 -11.17
N VAL A 36 -10.54 12.98 -10.34
CA VAL A 36 -10.59 11.90 -9.33
C VAL A 36 -10.40 10.51 -9.96
N VAL A 37 -10.93 10.30 -11.17
CA VAL A 37 -10.79 9.04 -11.91
C VAL A 37 -9.33 8.81 -12.30
N GLU A 38 -8.64 9.85 -12.76
CA GLU A 38 -7.22 9.77 -13.10
C GLU A 38 -6.35 9.54 -11.86
N GLN A 39 -6.68 10.18 -10.74
CA GLN A 39 -5.99 9.94 -9.46
C GLN A 39 -6.19 8.49 -8.98
N LEU A 40 -7.42 7.97 -9.07
CA LEU A 40 -7.70 6.56 -8.77
C LEU A 40 -6.92 5.63 -9.71
N ALA A 41 -6.83 5.97 -11.00
CA ALA A 41 -6.06 5.20 -11.97
C ALA A 41 -4.56 5.18 -11.66
N ILE A 42 -3.96 6.28 -11.19
CA ILE A 42 -2.56 6.31 -10.73
C ILE A 42 -2.37 5.29 -9.61
N VAL A 43 -3.22 5.36 -8.57
CA VAL A 43 -3.13 4.49 -7.38
C VAL A 43 -3.35 3.03 -7.75
N THR A 44 -4.37 2.74 -8.55
CA THR A 44 -4.67 1.38 -9.01
C THR A 44 -3.58 0.84 -9.91
N ALA A 45 -3.00 1.65 -10.80
CA ALA A 45 -1.85 1.24 -11.60
C ALA A 45 -0.67 0.88 -10.71
N ALA A 46 -0.30 1.74 -9.76
CA ALA A 46 0.80 1.50 -8.83
C ALA A 46 0.63 0.19 -8.05
N PHE A 47 -0.52 -0.05 -7.43
CA PHE A 47 -0.74 -1.27 -6.65
C PHE A 47 -0.78 -2.53 -7.51
N LYS A 48 -1.37 -2.49 -8.71
CA LYS A 48 -1.34 -3.65 -9.60
C LYS A 48 0.09 -3.95 -10.07
N TRP A 49 0.87 -2.93 -10.40
CA TRP A 49 2.28 -3.08 -10.80
C TRP A 49 3.20 -3.53 -9.68
N LEU A 50 2.78 -3.33 -8.43
CA LEU A 50 3.48 -3.80 -7.26
C LEU A 50 3.07 -5.24 -6.87
N THR A 51 1.77 -5.56 -6.90
CA THR A 51 1.25 -6.81 -6.30
C THR A 51 0.86 -7.89 -7.30
N LEU A 52 0.45 -7.52 -8.52
CA LEU A 52 -0.12 -8.46 -9.51
C LEU A 52 0.78 -8.67 -10.72
N VAL A 53 1.39 -7.60 -11.26
CA VAL A 53 2.21 -7.69 -12.48
C VAL A 53 3.40 -8.63 -12.29
N PRO A 54 4.17 -8.55 -11.19
CA PRO A 54 5.34 -9.39 -11.07
C PRO A 54 5.00 -10.89 -11.01
N PRO A 55 4.07 -11.35 -10.12
CA PRO A 55 3.65 -12.75 -10.11
C PRO A 55 3.00 -13.20 -11.42
N GLY A 56 2.19 -12.34 -12.05
CA GLY A 56 1.54 -12.65 -13.32
C GLY A 56 2.53 -12.81 -14.48
N TYR A 57 3.61 -12.03 -14.48
CA TYR A 57 4.69 -12.14 -15.45
C TYR A 57 5.54 -13.41 -15.23
N ALA A 58 5.94 -13.67 -13.98
CA ALA A 58 6.83 -14.80 -13.66
C ALA A 58 6.14 -16.17 -13.83
N HIS A 59 4.84 -16.26 -13.55
CA HIS A 59 4.13 -17.55 -13.50
C HIS A 59 3.04 -17.71 -14.58
N GLY A 60 2.68 -16.65 -15.31
CA GLY A 60 1.70 -16.69 -16.41
C GLY A 60 0.22 -16.70 -16.00
N PHE A 61 -0.07 -16.85 -14.71
CA PHE A 61 -1.41 -16.80 -14.13
C PHE A 61 -1.38 -16.12 -12.75
N LEU A 62 -2.55 -15.71 -12.25
CA LEU A 62 -2.70 -15.13 -10.92
C LEU A 62 -3.64 -15.96 -10.06
N GLU A 63 -3.20 -16.31 -8.84
CA GLU A 63 -4.04 -17.01 -7.87
C GLU A 63 -3.65 -16.61 -6.43
N GLY A 64 -4.60 -16.65 -5.49
CA GLY A 64 -4.29 -16.60 -4.06
C GLY A 64 -3.86 -15.22 -3.55
N TRP A 65 -2.71 -15.18 -2.88
CA TRP A 65 -2.27 -14.02 -2.09
C TRP A 65 -2.06 -12.72 -2.88
N PRO A 66 -1.46 -12.69 -4.08
CA PRO A 66 -1.31 -11.48 -4.88
C PRO A 66 -2.62 -10.73 -5.09
N PHE A 67 -3.69 -11.47 -5.39
CA PHE A 67 -5.03 -10.88 -5.55
C PHE A 67 -5.52 -10.29 -4.23
N VAL A 68 -5.47 -11.05 -3.14
CA VAL A 68 -5.87 -10.58 -1.81
C VAL A 68 -5.11 -9.31 -1.42
N PHE A 69 -3.79 -9.30 -1.56
CA PHE A 69 -2.97 -8.14 -1.23
C PHE A 69 -3.21 -6.95 -2.13
N CYS A 70 -3.53 -7.14 -3.42
CA CYS A 70 -3.95 -6.03 -4.27
C CYS A 70 -5.16 -5.28 -3.66
N PHE A 71 -6.17 -5.99 -3.14
CA PHE A 71 -7.31 -5.36 -2.47
C PHE A 71 -6.95 -4.78 -1.10
N VAL A 72 -6.15 -5.52 -0.30
CA VAL A 72 -5.71 -5.03 1.01
C VAL A 72 -4.92 -3.74 0.86
N TYR A 73 -4.02 -3.64 -0.11
CA TYR A 73 -3.24 -2.41 -0.38
C TYR A 73 -4.16 -1.25 -0.74
N HIS A 74 -5.10 -1.44 -1.68
CA HIS A 74 -6.09 -0.41 -2.00
C HIS A 74 -6.81 0.05 -0.73
N TYR A 75 -7.43 -0.89 0.00
CA TYR A 75 -8.18 -0.56 1.20
C TYR A 75 -7.33 0.15 2.26
N PHE A 76 -6.11 -0.33 2.49
CA PHE A 76 -5.17 0.19 3.47
C PHE A 76 -4.77 1.64 3.19
N PHE A 77 -4.38 1.96 1.95
CA PHE A 77 -3.96 3.32 1.60
C PHE A 77 -5.14 4.31 1.47
N PHE A 78 -6.34 3.85 1.09
CA PHE A 78 -7.56 4.67 1.09
C PHE A 78 -8.14 4.90 2.50
N MET A 79 -7.66 4.16 3.50
CA MET A 79 -8.22 4.18 4.85
C MET A 79 -8.12 5.57 5.51
N ASN A 80 -7.01 6.28 5.31
CA ASN A 80 -6.81 7.60 5.91
C ASN A 80 -7.85 8.61 5.43
N VAL A 81 -8.02 8.72 4.11
CA VAL A 81 -9.03 9.59 3.50
C VAL A 81 -10.43 9.19 3.95
N SER A 82 -10.72 7.88 3.98
CA SER A 82 -12.04 7.36 4.38
C SER A 82 -12.39 7.69 5.85
N ILE A 83 -11.44 7.50 6.78
CA ILE A 83 -11.63 7.80 8.20
C ILE A 83 -11.88 9.28 8.41
N ARG A 84 -11.04 10.13 7.83
CA ARG A 84 -11.17 11.57 7.99
C ARG A 84 -12.48 12.10 7.38
N LYS A 85 -12.83 11.64 6.17
CA LYS A 85 -14.11 11.98 5.53
C LYS A 85 -15.29 11.57 6.41
N ARG A 86 -15.22 10.41 7.07
CA ARG A 86 -16.25 9.95 8.01
C ARG A 86 -16.33 10.81 9.28
N LEU A 87 -15.20 11.28 9.81
CA LEU A 87 -15.15 12.06 11.05
C LEU A 87 -15.55 13.53 10.83
N TYR A 88 -15.19 14.12 9.70
CA TYR A 88 -15.23 15.57 9.49
C TYR A 88 -16.03 16.02 8.26
N GLY A 89 -16.46 15.08 7.40
CA GLY A 89 -17.14 15.42 6.15
C GLY A 89 -16.14 15.78 5.04
N ASP A 90 -16.56 16.65 4.12
CA ASP A 90 -15.69 17.08 3.03
C ASP A 90 -14.58 18.01 3.53
N PHE A 91 -13.37 17.77 3.02
CA PHE A 91 -12.17 18.51 3.41
C PHE A 91 -12.23 19.94 2.86
N TYR A 92 -12.20 20.94 3.74
CA TYR A 92 -11.82 22.28 3.33
C TYR A 92 -10.29 22.33 3.27
N VAL A 93 -9.75 22.61 2.09
CA VAL A 93 -8.31 22.83 1.92
C VAL A 93 -7.99 24.13 2.64
N GLY A 94 -7.46 24.01 3.87
CA GLY A 94 -6.94 25.15 4.60
C GLY A 94 -5.78 25.80 3.85
N GLU A 95 -5.45 27.04 4.22
CA GLU A 95 -4.29 27.73 3.66
C GLU A 95 -3.01 26.95 4.00
N HIS A 96 -2.16 26.71 2.99
CA HIS A 96 -0.92 25.94 3.15
C HIS A 96 0.02 26.66 4.13
N ASP A 97 0.48 25.96 5.16
CA ASP A 97 1.40 26.51 6.15
C ASP A 97 2.82 26.01 5.91
N PRO A 98 3.72 26.83 5.33
CA PRO A 98 5.05 26.40 4.93
C PRO A 98 5.94 26.01 6.12
N LYS A 99 5.56 26.35 7.36
CA LYS A 99 6.35 25.97 8.55
C LYS A 99 6.33 24.46 8.82
N TRP A 100 5.37 23.73 8.25
CA TRP A 100 5.24 22.28 8.37
C TRP A 100 5.74 21.53 7.14
N ASP A 101 6.37 22.22 6.18
CA ASP A 101 6.92 21.58 4.99
C ASP A 101 8.10 20.68 5.37
N ILE A 102 7.87 19.37 5.29
CA ILE A 102 8.89 18.37 5.47
C ILE A 102 9.58 18.15 4.12
N ALA A 103 10.74 18.78 3.94
CA ALA A 103 11.59 18.55 2.77
C ALA A 103 12.26 17.18 2.87
N THR A 104 11.62 16.14 2.31
CA THR A 104 12.27 14.84 2.16
C THR A 104 13.25 14.90 0.99
N PRO A 105 14.53 14.55 1.15
CA PRO A 105 15.49 14.54 0.06
C PRO A 105 15.00 13.66 -1.09
N ILE A 106 14.98 14.19 -2.32
CA ILE A 106 14.44 13.49 -3.49
C ILE A 106 15.10 12.12 -3.72
N TRP A 107 16.39 12.00 -3.40
CA TRP A 107 17.13 10.75 -3.50
C TRP A 107 16.60 9.67 -2.56
N GLN A 108 16.19 10.02 -1.34
CA GLN A 108 15.62 9.06 -0.39
C GLN A 108 14.26 8.56 -0.87
N LEU A 109 13.42 9.48 -1.40
CA LEU A 109 12.15 9.11 -2.01
C LEU A 109 12.34 8.19 -3.21
N LEU A 110 13.25 8.53 -4.12
CA LEU A 110 13.55 7.71 -5.30
C LEU A 110 14.10 6.33 -4.91
N LEU A 111 15.03 6.26 -3.96
CA LEU A 111 15.57 5.00 -3.46
C LEU A 111 14.49 4.13 -2.84
N PHE A 112 13.58 4.72 -2.06
CA PHE A 112 12.44 4.00 -1.50
C PHE A 112 11.52 3.47 -2.60
N CYS A 113 11.11 4.31 -3.56
CA CYS A 113 10.22 3.89 -4.64
C CYS A 113 10.84 2.80 -5.52
N VAL A 114 12.11 2.96 -5.92
CA VAL A 114 12.84 1.96 -6.70
C VAL A 114 13.03 0.69 -5.89
N GLY A 115 13.46 0.79 -4.63
CA GLY A 115 13.63 -0.37 -3.73
C GLY A 115 12.34 -1.16 -3.55
N MET A 116 11.21 -0.48 -3.34
CA MET A 116 9.90 -1.12 -3.22
C MET A 116 9.47 -1.84 -4.50
N MET A 117 9.66 -1.21 -5.66
CA MET A 117 9.37 -1.81 -6.95
C MET A 117 10.25 -3.04 -7.19
N VAL A 118 11.56 -2.87 -7.03
CA VAL A 118 12.56 -3.93 -7.25
C VAL A 118 12.31 -5.10 -6.31
N GLY A 119 12.04 -4.86 -5.02
CA GLY A 119 11.72 -5.93 -4.06
C GLY A 119 10.48 -6.73 -4.44
N HIS A 120 9.42 -6.09 -4.90
CA HIS A 120 8.23 -6.80 -5.38
C HIS A 120 8.45 -7.57 -6.68
N TRP A 121 9.34 -7.08 -7.54
CA TRP A 121 9.70 -7.79 -8.77
C TRP A 121 10.61 -8.98 -8.50
N PHE A 122 11.63 -8.84 -7.66
CA PHE A 122 12.47 -9.96 -7.25
C PHE A 122 11.66 -11.05 -6.56
N ALA A 123 10.72 -10.65 -5.69
CA ALA A 123 9.80 -11.55 -5.01
C ALA A 123 8.83 -12.33 -5.91
N ALA A 124 8.84 -12.12 -7.23
CA ALA A 124 8.10 -12.98 -8.14
C ALA A 124 8.96 -14.14 -8.67
N PHE A 125 10.26 -14.14 -8.39
CA PHE A 125 11.21 -15.07 -8.97
C PHE A 125 11.90 -15.97 -7.92
N GLU A 126 11.75 -15.75 -6.60
CA GLU A 126 12.57 -16.49 -5.61
C GLU A 126 11.98 -17.86 -5.22
N VAL A 127 10.68 -18.15 -5.40
CA VAL A 127 9.99 -19.25 -4.68
C VAL A 127 9.01 -20.03 -5.62
N PRO A 128 8.45 -21.20 -5.22
CA PRO A 128 7.70 -22.08 -6.11
C PRO A 128 6.50 -21.41 -6.76
N GLN A 129 6.10 -21.99 -7.89
CA GLN A 129 4.93 -21.57 -8.65
C GLN A 129 3.71 -21.35 -7.74
N LEU A 130 2.97 -20.26 -7.96
CA LEU A 130 1.87 -19.80 -7.09
C LEU A 130 0.87 -20.89 -6.71
N HIS A 131 0.63 -21.86 -7.59
CA HIS A 131 -0.31 -22.96 -7.35
C HIS A 131 0.10 -23.88 -6.18
N LEU A 132 1.38 -23.88 -5.79
CA LEU A 132 1.91 -24.64 -4.65
C LEU A 132 1.76 -23.88 -3.33
N ILE A 133 1.61 -22.56 -3.39
CA ILE A 133 1.40 -21.73 -2.21
C ILE A 133 -0.07 -21.87 -1.84
N SER A 134 -0.34 -22.45 -0.67
CA SER A 134 -1.71 -22.54 -0.19
C SER A 134 -2.28 -21.13 -0.02
N GLY A 135 -3.24 -20.76 -0.86
CA GLY A 135 -4.04 -19.53 -0.72
C GLY A 135 -5.33 -19.78 0.06
N GLY A 136 -5.97 -18.70 0.52
CA GLY A 136 -7.37 -18.73 0.99
C GLY A 136 -7.59 -18.91 2.50
N TRP A 137 -8.81 -19.32 2.86
CA TRP A 137 -9.33 -19.35 4.24
C TRP A 137 -8.61 -20.31 5.21
N ARG A 138 -7.86 -21.28 4.68
CA ARG A 138 -7.14 -22.26 5.51
C ARG A 138 -5.94 -21.65 6.25
N ASN A 139 -5.44 -20.51 5.76
CA ASN A 139 -4.29 -19.82 6.35
C ASN A 139 -4.72 -18.72 7.32
N LEU A 140 -5.36 -19.16 8.42
CA LEU A 140 -5.88 -18.26 9.44
C LEU A 140 -4.81 -17.36 10.06
N GLY A 141 -3.55 -17.82 10.12
CA GLY A 141 -2.43 -17.01 10.62
C GLY A 141 -2.19 -15.75 9.79
N PHE A 142 -2.11 -15.88 8.46
CA PHE A 142 -1.93 -14.73 7.57
C PHE A 142 -3.14 -13.81 7.57
N TRP A 143 -4.36 -14.36 7.59
CA TRP A 143 -5.57 -13.55 7.77
C TRP A 143 -5.57 -12.77 9.08
N GLY A 144 -5.22 -13.42 10.20
CA GLY A 144 -5.10 -12.77 11.50
C GLY A 144 -4.05 -11.66 11.49
N LEU A 145 -2.92 -11.88 10.82
CA LEU A 145 -1.86 -10.88 10.67
C LEU A 145 -2.32 -9.69 9.82
N ILE A 146 -2.93 -9.93 8.66
CA ILE A 146 -3.50 -8.88 7.79
C ILE A 146 -4.54 -8.06 8.56
N ILE A 147 -5.49 -8.71 9.24
CA ILE A 147 -6.53 -8.04 10.03
C ILE A 147 -5.90 -7.21 11.15
N SER A 148 -4.90 -7.76 11.86
CA SER A 148 -4.19 -7.04 12.92
C SER A 148 -3.48 -5.80 12.39
N ILE A 149 -2.83 -5.88 11.23
CA ILE A 149 -2.13 -4.76 10.59
C ILE A 149 -3.12 -3.68 10.15
N VAL A 150 -4.22 -4.08 9.49
CA VAL A 150 -5.28 -3.17 9.06
C VAL A 150 -5.93 -2.49 10.28
N PHE A 151 -6.18 -3.24 11.36
CA PHE A 151 -6.70 -2.71 12.61
C PHE A 151 -5.75 -1.72 13.27
N LEU A 152 -4.45 -2.05 13.31
CA LEU A 152 -3.41 -1.15 13.81
C LEU A 152 -3.38 0.15 13.02
N HIS A 153 -3.43 0.07 11.69
CA HIS A 153 -3.44 1.23 10.81
C HIS A 153 -4.70 2.08 11.00
N TYR A 154 -5.86 1.43 11.09
CA TYR A 154 -7.15 2.08 11.34
C TYR A 154 -7.11 2.88 12.64
N HIS A 155 -6.71 2.27 13.75
CA HIS A 155 -6.63 2.94 15.04
C HIS A 155 -5.59 4.05 15.03
N SER A 156 -4.40 3.81 14.48
CA SER A 156 -3.36 4.84 14.36
C SER A 156 -3.86 6.07 13.61
N THR A 157 -4.58 5.87 12.52
CA THR A 157 -5.13 6.94 11.70
C THR A 157 -6.29 7.65 12.40
N LEU A 158 -7.21 6.90 13.02
CA LEU A 158 -8.34 7.44 13.78
C LEU A 158 -7.86 8.32 14.95
N TYR A 159 -6.87 7.83 15.71
CA TYR A 159 -6.27 8.60 16.80
C TYR A 159 -5.62 9.87 16.26
N LEU A 160 -4.79 9.77 15.22
CA LEU A 160 -4.13 10.95 14.65
C LEU A 160 -5.15 11.97 14.15
N ALA A 161 -6.14 11.54 13.36
CA ALA A 161 -7.18 12.39 12.79
C ALA A 161 -7.95 13.17 13.88
N LYS A 162 -8.35 12.49 14.97
CA LYS A 162 -9.05 13.10 16.12
C LYS A 162 -8.30 14.29 16.73
N TYR A 163 -6.97 14.25 16.72
CA TYR A 163 -6.12 15.24 17.38
C TYR A 163 -5.36 16.16 16.39
N SER A 164 -5.39 15.89 15.09
CA SER A 164 -4.67 16.69 14.09
C SER A 164 -5.54 17.67 13.31
N GLU A 165 -6.85 17.43 13.16
CA GLU A 165 -7.66 18.15 12.15
C GLU A 165 -8.69 19.13 12.72
N LYS A 166 -8.96 19.12 14.04
CA LYS A 166 -9.81 20.17 14.66
C LYS A 166 -9.10 21.51 14.88
N VAL A 167 -7.83 21.64 14.48
CA VAL A 167 -7.06 22.86 14.74
C VAL A 167 -6.13 23.16 13.57
N VAL A 168 -6.19 24.40 13.07
CA VAL A 168 -5.38 25.00 11.99
C VAL A 168 -3.86 24.92 12.25
N VAL A 169 -3.47 24.54 13.47
CA VAL A 169 -2.10 24.33 13.91
C VAL A 169 -2.08 23.04 14.72
N PRO A 170 -1.12 22.11 14.51
CA PRO A 170 -0.90 20.99 15.41
C PRO A 170 -0.78 21.51 16.85
N THR A 171 -1.79 21.26 17.68
CA THR A 171 -1.83 21.81 19.05
C THR A 171 -0.90 21.08 20.00
N VAL A 172 -0.56 19.83 19.68
CA VAL A 172 0.17 18.94 20.57
C VAL A 172 0.78 17.78 19.79
N VAL A 173 2.02 17.41 20.14
CA VAL A 173 2.60 16.14 19.72
C VAL A 173 1.80 15.01 20.36
N VAL A 174 1.16 14.16 19.55
CA VAL A 174 0.35 13.05 20.05
C VAL A 174 1.26 12.00 20.70
N GLN A 175 1.36 12.04 22.04
CA GLN A 175 2.15 11.09 22.84
C GLN A 175 1.28 10.11 23.64
N PHE A 176 -0.03 10.10 23.39
CA PHE A 176 -0.99 9.29 24.13
C PHE A 176 -1.59 8.19 23.25
N GLY A 177 -2.19 7.18 23.88
CA GLY A 177 -2.68 6.00 23.18
C GLY A 177 -1.52 5.17 22.59
N PRO A 178 -1.69 4.55 21.41
CA PRO A 178 -0.69 3.63 20.88
C PRO A 178 0.62 4.34 20.42
N TYR A 179 0.55 5.66 20.20
CA TYR A 179 1.72 6.51 19.93
C TYR A 179 2.64 6.71 21.15
N ARG A 180 2.20 6.31 22.35
CA ARG A 180 3.04 6.31 23.57
C ARG A 180 4.22 5.35 23.44
N TRP A 181 4.00 4.22 22.78
CA TRP A 181 5.01 3.16 22.65
C TRP A 181 5.77 3.25 21.34
N ILE A 182 5.09 3.61 20.25
CA ILE A 182 5.69 3.64 18.90
C ILE A 182 5.34 4.98 18.27
N ARG A 183 6.37 5.83 18.08
CA ARG A 183 6.21 7.18 17.50
C ARG A 183 5.65 7.18 16.07
N HIS A 184 5.97 6.14 15.31
CA HIS A 184 5.74 6.05 13.88
C HIS A 184 4.84 4.88 13.50
N LEU A 185 3.70 4.77 14.18
CA LEU A 185 2.85 3.59 14.09
C LEU A 185 2.23 3.38 12.70
N LEU A 186 1.92 4.46 11.97
CA LEU A 186 1.49 4.40 10.57
C LEU A 186 2.57 3.81 9.66
N TYR A 187 3.82 4.26 9.79
CA TYR A 187 4.94 3.72 9.02
C TYR A 187 5.22 2.26 9.38
N ALA A 188 5.15 1.91 10.67
CA ALA A 188 5.30 0.54 11.13
C ALA A 188 4.22 -0.39 10.53
N SER A 189 2.95 0.04 10.54
CA SER A 189 1.87 -0.74 9.93
C SER A 189 2.06 -0.94 8.42
N THR A 190 2.58 0.07 7.71
CA THR A 190 2.87 -0.01 6.27
C THR A 190 4.00 -1.00 5.99
N ARG A 191 5.09 -0.94 6.78
CA ARG A 191 6.19 -1.90 6.67
C ARG A 191 5.74 -3.32 6.97
N LEU A 192 4.91 -3.50 8.01
CA LEU A 192 4.35 -4.81 8.35
C LEU A 192 3.46 -5.36 7.24
N LEU A 193 2.68 -4.52 6.56
CA LEU A 193 1.89 -4.93 5.41
C LEU A 193 2.78 -5.49 4.28
N PHE A 194 3.85 -4.77 3.94
CA PHE A 194 4.81 -5.20 2.92
C PHE A 194 5.54 -6.49 3.32
N LEU A 195 5.99 -6.58 4.57
CA LEU A 195 6.63 -7.78 5.10
C LEU A 195 5.69 -8.99 5.05
N THR A 196 4.42 -8.78 5.43
CA THR A 196 3.40 -9.83 5.40
C THR A 196 3.11 -10.33 3.98
N TYR A 197 3.16 -9.43 2.98
CA TYR A 197 3.08 -9.81 1.57
C TYR A 197 4.21 -10.77 1.17
N PHE A 198 5.47 -10.42 1.47
CA PHE A 198 6.62 -11.26 1.12
C PHE A 198 6.62 -12.60 1.85
N ILE A 199 6.30 -12.62 3.15
CA ILE A 199 6.23 -13.87 3.92
C ILE A 199 5.08 -14.75 3.39
N ALA A 200 3.93 -14.18 3.02
CA ALA A 200 2.81 -14.95 2.47
C ALA A 200 3.12 -15.57 1.09
N LEU A 201 4.00 -14.95 0.32
CA LEU A 201 4.53 -15.50 -0.93
C LEU A 201 5.75 -16.40 -0.72
N HIS A 202 6.21 -16.56 0.52
CA HIS A 202 7.39 -17.32 0.92
C HIS A 202 8.72 -16.73 0.42
N GLU A 203 8.83 -15.41 0.18
CA GLU A 203 9.96 -14.74 -0.49
C GLU A 203 10.94 -14.11 0.53
N PRO A 204 11.93 -14.87 1.07
CA PRO A 204 12.75 -14.42 2.20
C PRO A 204 13.78 -13.35 1.82
N LEU A 205 14.35 -13.35 0.62
CA LEU A 205 15.41 -12.39 0.27
C LEU A 205 14.79 -11.01 0.01
N SER A 206 13.66 -10.98 -0.67
CA SER A 206 12.87 -9.75 -0.85
C SER A 206 12.35 -9.18 0.48
N SER A 207 12.08 -10.04 1.48
CA SER A 207 11.73 -9.58 2.84
C SER A 207 12.89 -8.85 3.55
N LEU A 208 14.14 -9.24 3.29
CA LEU A 208 15.33 -8.60 3.85
C LEU A 208 15.60 -7.24 3.22
N LEU A 209 15.27 -7.10 1.93
CA LEU A 209 15.44 -5.84 1.20
C LEU A 209 14.57 -4.72 1.81
N LEU A 210 13.37 -5.02 2.32
CA LEU A 210 12.55 -4.07 3.06
C LEU A 210 13.18 -3.60 4.38
N LEU A 211 13.90 -4.49 5.08
CA LEU A 211 14.50 -4.18 6.38
C LEU A 211 15.68 -3.20 6.25
N GLN A 212 16.27 -3.06 5.07
CA GLN A 212 17.37 -2.12 4.80
C GLN A 212 16.90 -0.68 4.57
N PHE A 213 15.64 -0.46 4.19
CA PHE A 213 15.04 0.88 4.04
C PHE A 213 14.34 1.36 5.34
N ALA A 214 14.67 0.76 6.49
CA ALA A 214 13.99 0.94 7.78
C ALA A 214 14.44 2.16 8.60
#